data_AF-A0A2L0LQ03-F1
#
_entry.id   AF-A0A2L0LQ03-F1
#
_cell.length_a   1.000
_cell.length_b   1.000
_cell.length_c   1.000
_cell.angle_alpha   90.00
_cell.angle_beta   90.00
_cell.angle_gamma   90.00
#
_symmetry.space_group_name_H-M   'P 1'
#
loop_
_entity.id
_entity.type
_entity.pdbx_description
1 polymer ?
#
loop_
_entity_poly.entity_id
_entity_poly.type
_entity_poly.pdbx_seq_one_letter_code
_entity_poly.pdbx_strand_id
1 'polypeptide(L)'
;MTTNLERLHQQAEAGAEVGQPEERPPFDRVAALQQVIKENPTLKGAEMELRVNQMEAVYNRAVVGPATAQSIVRRHMEKTQAQRREMAKELRAIGYRGRYASAGEVLDLMTEAHDRALDDTRPSARAILRQQVGEEDAPRLATTKSRHLKSAMQKLADHPTARLMEAEGMRTARDVSEICKSSLAGGVAALYQRADVAKRLAGLTDTQAEQAREIAALKARLVALETRQDVAESGEHWHDVAKRMRSEGATYGSIAKATGQKLDTVKKVISRSK
;
A
#
# COMPACT_ATOMS: atom_id res chain seq x y z
N MET A 1 -9.17 18.31 32.41
CA MET A 1 -9.38 18.30 30.95
C MET A 1 -9.66 16.86 30.54
N THR A 2 -10.91 16.53 30.23
CA THR A 2 -11.26 15.16 29.82
C THR A 2 -10.77 14.90 28.40
N THR A 3 -10.15 13.75 28.19
CA THR A 3 -9.58 13.35 26.90
C THR A 3 -10.69 12.96 25.91
N ASN A 4 -10.42 13.00 24.60
CA ASN A 4 -11.41 12.62 23.58
C ASN A 4 -11.93 11.18 23.75
N LEU A 5 -11.14 10.30 24.37
CA LEU A 5 -11.54 8.93 24.72
C LEU A 5 -12.56 8.90 25.85
N GLU A 6 -12.38 9.72 26.89
CA GLU A 6 -13.35 9.84 27.99
C GLU A 6 -14.65 10.50 27.52
N ARG A 7 -14.60 11.43 26.57
CA ARG A 7 -15.81 11.96 25.92
C ARG A 7 -16.54 10.92 25.09
N LEU A 8 -15.81 10.05 24.38
CA LEU A 8 -16.40 8.94 23.62
C LEU A 8 -17.01 7.89 24.56
N HIS A 9 -16.37 7.60 25.69
CA HIS A 9 -16.92 6.72 26.72
C HIS A 9 -18.14 7.33 27.40
N GLN A 10 -18.10 8.62 27.76
CA GLN A 10 -19.26 9.33 28.32
C GLN A 10 -20.40 9.46 27.30
N GLN A 11 -20.11 9.62 26.01
CA GLN A 11 -21.12 9.60 24.95
C GLN A 11 -21.66 8.19 24.68
N ALA A 12 -20.84 7.15 24.84
CA ALA A 12 -21.28 5.76 24.78
C ALA A 12 -22.13 5.39 25.99
N GLU A 13 -21.81 5.88 27.19
CA GLU A 13 -22.59 5.67 28.42
C GLU A 13 -23.88 6.49 28.44
N ALA A 14 -23.84 7.76 27.99
CA ALA A 14 -25.04 8.60 27.83
C ALA A 14 -25.92 8.16 26.63
N GLY A 15 -25.34 7.51 25.62
CA GLY A 15 -26.06 6.87 24.51
C GLY A 15 -26.45 5.42 24.78
N ALA A 16 -26.06 4.86 25.93
CA ALA A 16 -26.41 3.53 26.41
C ALA A 16 -27.44 3.58 27.54
N GLU A 17 -28.34 4.56 27.52
CA GLU A 17 -29.72 4.25 27.88
C GLU A 17 -30.20 3.23 26.85
N VAL A 18 -29.96 1.96 27.17
CA VAL A 18 -30.65 0.82 26.59
C VAL A 18 -32.11 1.11 26.85
N GLY A 19 -32.76 1.73 25.85
CA GLY A 19 -34.18 1.91 25.83
C GLY A 19 -34.77 0.56 26.22
N GLN A 20 -35.54 0.56 27.31
CA GLN A 20 -36.42 -0.56 27.61
C GLN A 20 -37.07 -0.98 26.28
N PRO A 21 -37.16 -2.28 25.97
CA PRO A 21 -37.78 -2.69 24.72
C PRO A 21 -39.14 -1.98 24.68
N GLU A 22 -39.33 -1.06 23.73
CA GLU A 22 -40.63 -0.43 23.52
C GLU A 22 -41.61 -1.61 23.38
N GLU A 23 -42.40 -1.86 24.42
CA GLU A 23 -43.38 -2.93 24.41
C GLU A 23 -44.30 -2.58 23.26
N ARG A 24 -44.16 -3.36 22.18
CA ARG A 24 -44.92 -3.11 20.97
C ARG A 24 -46.39 -3.07 21.36
N PRO A 25 -47.16 -2.05 20.93
CA PRO A 25 -48.58 -2.00 21.23
C PRO A 25 -49.23 -3.31 20.77
N PRO A 26 -50.18 -3.87 21.55
CA PRO A 26 -50.85 -5.09 21.17
C PRO A 26 -51.49 -4.94 19.79
N PHE A 27 -51.55 -6.03 19.01
CA PHE A 27 -52.16 -5.99 17.68
C PHE A 27 -53.63 -5.57 17.81
N ASP A 28 -53.96 -4.39 17.28
CA ASP A 28 -55.33 -3.89 17.29
C ASP A 28 -56.14 -4.55 16.17
N ARG A 29 -56.82 -5.64 16.53
CA ARG A 29 -57.72 -6.37 15.64
C ARG A 29 -58.86 -5.50 15.10
N VAL A 30 -59.32 -4.50 15.85
CA VAL A 30 -60.44 -3.63 15.45
C VAL A 30 -59.99 -2.70 14.33
N ALA A 31 -58.83 -2.07 14.49
CA ALA A 31 -58.24 -1.25 13.44
C ALA A 31 -57.91 -2.08 12.18
N ALA A 32 -57.39 -3.30 12.34
CA ALA A 32 -57.12 -4.21 11.23
C ALA A 32 -58.41 -4.62 10.49
N LEU A 33 -59.50 -4.88 11.21
CA LEU A 33 -60.80 -5.20 10.62
C LEU A 33 -61.40 -4.02 9.86
N GLN A 34 -61.31 -2.80 10.39
CA GLN A 34 -61.73 -1.58 9.68
C GLN A 34 -60.92 -1.36 8.39
N GLN A 35 -59.61 -1.63 8.43
CA GLN A 35 -58.76 -1.55 7.25
C GLN A 35 -59.15 -2.58 6.19
N VAL A 36 -59.43 -3.83 6.58
CA VAL A 36 -59.88 -4.89 5.66
C VAL A 36 -61.23 -4.55 5.03
N ILE A 37 -62.18 -4.01 5.80
CA ILE A 37 -63.48 -3.55 5.29
C ILE A 37 -63.31 -2.41 4.28
N LYS A 38 -62.40 -1.47 4.56
CA LYS A 38 -62.12 -0.33 3.68
C LYS A 38 -61.48 -0.78 2.35
N GLU A 39 -60.57 -1.75 2.40
CA GLU A 39 -59.88 -2.26 1.22
C GLU A 39 -60.74 -3.24 0.41
N ASN A 40 -61.64 -3.98 1.06
CA ASN A 40 -62.42 -5.06 0.44
C ASN A 40 -63.86 -5.11 1.00
N PRO A 41 -64.75 -4.18 0.60
CA PRO A 41 -66.08 -4.03 1.18
C PRO A 41 -67.06 -5.19 0.88
N THR A 42 -66.70 -6.08 -0.05
CA THR A 42 -67.53 -7.22 -0.46
C THR A 42 -67.25 -8.50 0.34
N LEU A 43 -66.14 -8.54 1.10
CA LEU A 43 -65.79 -9.71 1.92
C LEU A 43 -66.73 -9.82 3.13
N LYS A 44 -67.14 -11.04 3.47
CA LYS A 44 -68.06 -11.31 4.60
C LYS A 44 -67.55 -12.43 5.50
N GLY A 45 -67.89 -12.32 6.80
CA GLY A 45 -67.71 -13.38 7.79
C GLY A 45 -66.30 -13.98 7.82
N ALA A 46 -66.22 -15.30 7.58
CA ALA A 46 -65.01 -16.11 7.71
C ALA A 46 -63.83 -15.64 6.83
N GLU A 47 -64.10 -15.03 5.67
CA GLU A 47 -63.04 -14.52 4.78
C GLU A 47 -62.39 -13.24 5.33
N MET A 48 -63.18 -12.38 6.00
CA MET A 48 -62.63 -11.21 6.69
C MET A 48 -61.78 -11.64 7.89
N GLU A 49 -62.26 -12.60 8.68
CA GLU A 49 -61.51 -13.13 9.82
C GLU A 49 -60.21 -13.79 9.37
N LEU A 50 -60.22 -14.56 8.28
CA LEU A 50 -59.01 -15.13 7.69
C LEU A 50 -58.01 -14.04 7.31
N ARG A 51 -58.48 -12.91 6.75
CA ARG A 51 -57.61 -11.80 6.35
C ARG A 51 -57.02 -11.05 7.54
N VAL A 52 -57.81 -10.81 8.59
CA VAL A 52 -57.33 -10.21 9.84
C VAL A 52 -56.33 -11.15 10.54
N ASN A 53 -56.60 -12.47 10.55
CA ASN A 53 -55.68 -13.47 11.08
C ASN A 53 -54.37 -13.54 10.28
N GLN A 54 -54.42 -13.34 8.95
CA GLN A 54 -53.21 -13.24 8.12
C GLN A 54 -52.42 -11.96 8.43
N MET A 55 -53.10 -10.82 8.65
CA MET A 55 -52.45 -9.57 9.06
C MET A 55 -51.80 -9.71 10.44
N GLU A 56 -52.49 -10.34 11.40
CA GLU A 56 -51.95 -10.65 12.72
C GLU A 56 -50.76 -11.61 12.64
N ALA A 57 -50.83 -12.63 11.77
CA ALA A 57 -49.72 -13.53 11.55
C ALA A 57 -48.50 -12.80 10.96
N VAL A 58 -48.68 -11.84 10.04
CA VAL A 58 -47.59 -11.01 9.52
C VAL A 58 -47.04 -10.07 10.60
N TYR A 59 -47.94 -9.46 11.40
CA TYR A 59 -47.58 -8.62 12.53
C TYR A 59 -46.72 -9.39 13.53
N ASN A 60 -47.14 -10.60 13.89
CA ASN A 60 -46.44 -11.49 14.82
C ASN A 60 -45.19 -12.12 14.22
N ARG A 61 -45.12 -12.34 12.90
CA ARG A 61 -43.94 -12.89 12.20
C ARG A 61 -42.88 -11.83 11.95
N ALA A 62 -43.24 -10.55 11.93
CA ALA A 62 -42.33 -9.42 11.99
C ALA A 62 -41.75 -9.23 13.41
N VAL A 63 -41.37 -10.34 14.08
CA VAL A 63 -40.54 -10.29 15.28
C VAL A 63 -39.25 -9.59 14.88
N VAL A 64 -39.07 -8.37 15.38
CA VAL A 64 -37.75 -7.76 15.49
C VAL A 64 -37.00 -8.65 16.47
N GLY A 65 -36.29 -9.65 15.95
CA GLY A 65 -35.35 -10.42 16.78
C GLY A 65 -34.44 -9.45 17.54
N PRO A 66 -33.93 -9.85 18.72
CA PRO A 66 -33.10 -8.97 19.54
C PRO A 66 -32.05 -8.29 18.66
N ALA A 67 -31.93 -6.97 18.78
CA ALA A 67 -31.07 -6.16 17.93
C ALA A 67 -29.59 -6.54 18.17
N THR A 68 -29.14 -7.62 17.53
CA THR A 68 -27.74 -8.00 17.53
C THR A 68 -26.97 -6.95 16.74
N ALA A 69 -25.72 -6.67 17.12
CA ALA A 69 -24.86 -5.73 16.41
C ALA A 69 -24.82 -6.03 14.89
N GLN A 70 -24.82 -7.30 14.51
CA GLN A 70 -24.89 -7.75 13.11
C GLN A 70 -26.19 -7.33 12.41
N SER A 71 -27.34 -7.42 13.09
CA SER A 71 -28.64 -7.00 12.52
C SER A 71 -28.72 -5.49 12.30
N ILE A 72 -28.10 -4.70 13.17
CA ILE A 72 -28.02 -3.23 13.05
C ILE A 72 -27.13 -2.85 11.85
N VAL A 73 -25.94 -3.46 11.76
CA VAL A 73 -25.02 -3.26 10.62
C VAL A 73 -25.69 -3.65 9.31
N ARG A 74 -26.39 -4.79 9.27
CA ARG A 74 -27.12 -5.24 8.08
C ARG A 74 -28.20 -4.24 7.66
N ARG A 75 -29.04 -3.76 8.59
CA ARG A 75 -30.04 -2.74 8.31
C ARG A 75 -29.41 -1.46 7.76
N HIS A 76 -28.28 -1.03 8.32
CA HIS A 76 -27.59 0.16 7.82
C HIS A 76 -27.04 -0.06 6.40
N MET A 77 -26.44 -1.22 6.12
CA MET A 77 -25.97 -1.57 4.77
C MET A 77 -27.10 -1.62 3.75
N GLU A 78 -28.26 -2.17 4.13
CA GLU A 78 -29.48 -2.20 3.31
C GLU A 78 -29.99 -0.79 2.99
N LYS A 79 -30.03 0.11 3.99
CA LYS A 79 -30.36 1.54 3.78
C LYS A 79 -29.38 2.23 2.83
N THR A 80 -28.08 2.04 3.03
CA THR A 80 -27.04 2.60 2.14
C THR A 80 -27.17 2.06 0.71
N GLN A 81 -27.53 0.78 0.56
CA GLN A 81 -27.77 0.18 -0.75
C GLN A 81 -29.02 0.75 -1.42
N ALA A 82 -30.09 0.99 -0.66
CA ALA A 82 -31.31 1.64 -1.16
C ALA A 82 -31.02 3.07 -1.65
N GLN A 83 -30.33 3.88 -0.84
CA GLN A 83 -29.90 5.23 -1.22
C GLN A 83 -29.05 5.24 -2.50
N ARG A 84 -28.11 4.28 -2.64
CA ARG A 84 -27.33 4.14 -3.89
C ARG A 84 -28.19 3.79 -5.09
N ARG A 85 -29.26 3.01 -4.92
CA ARG A 85 -30.19 2.68 -6.01
C ARG A 85 -31.04 3.89 -6.40
N GLU A 86 -31.49 4.68 -5.44
CA GLU A 86 -32.23 5.94 -5.69
C GLU A 86 -31.37 6.95 -6.43
N MET A 87 -30.16 7.22 -5.92
CA MET A 87 -29.18 8.07 -6.60
C MET A 87 -28.88 7.57 -8.03
N ALA A 88 -28.73 6.26 -8.24
CA ALA A 88 -28.54 5.72 -9.58
C ALA A 88 -29.75 5.90 -10.51
N LYS A 89 -30.98 5.89 -9.97
CA LYS A 89 -32.21 6.18 -10.74
C LYS A 89 -32.27 7.66 -11.12
N GLU A 90 -31.98 8.56 -10.19
CA GLU A 90 -31.92 10.01 -10.45
C GLU A 90 -30.89 10.34 -11.52
N LEU A 91 -29.69 9.76 -11.41
CA LEU A 91 -28.63 9.90 -12.40
C LEU A 91 -29.09 9.39 -13.78
N ARG A 92 -29.74 8.22 -13.87
CA ARG A 92 -30.27 7.72 -15.14
C ARG A 92 -31.36 8.60 -15.72
N ALA A 93 -32.19 9.22 -14.88
CA ALA A 93 -33.27 10.10 -15.32
C ALA A 93 -32.74 11.35 -16.03
N ILE A 94 -31.58 11.87 -15.63
CA ILE A 94 -30.87 12.96 -16.30
C ILE A 94 -29.95 12.47 -17.45
N GLY A 95 -30.08 11.20 -17.86
CA GLY A 95 -29.32 10.60 -18.96
C GLY A 95 -27.91 10.12 -18.59
N TYR A 96 -27.51 10.15 -17.31
CA TYR A 96 -26.19 9.67 -16.90
C TYR A 96 -26.08 8.15 -17.05
N ARG A 97 -25.11 7.71 -17.87
CA ARG A 97 -24.71 6.31 -17.98
C ARG A 97 -23.39 6.10 -17.24
N GLY A 98 -23.42 5.28 -16.19
CA GLY A 98 -22.21 4.90 -15.47
C GLY A 98 -21.27 4.11 -16.38
N ARG A 99 -20.12 4.69 -16.72
CA ARG A 99 -19.04 4.02 -17.45
C ARG A 99 -17.99 3.50 -16.45
N TYR A 100 -17.52 2.29 -16.68
CA TYR A 100 -16.39 1.69 -15.96
C TYR A 100 -15.24 1.48 -16.93
N ALA A 101 -14.01 1.56 -16.42
CA ALA A 101 -12.83 1.34 -17.25
C ALA A 101 -12.77 -0.12 -17.71
N SER A 102 -12.50 -0.31 -19.00
CA SER A 102 -12.29 -1.63 -19.60
C SER A 102 -10.96 -2.23 -19.14
N ALA A 103 -10.76 -3.53 -19.36
CA ALA A 103 -9.49 -4.18 -19.01
C ALA A 103 -8.30 -3.63 -19.83
N GLY A 104 -8.54 -3.23 -21.09
CA GLY A 104 -7.53 -2.61 -21.94
C GLY A 104 -7.13 -1.22 -21.44
N GLU A 105 -8.12 -0.36 -21.20
CA GLU A 105 -7.89 1.01 -20.67
C GLU A 105 -7.10 1.00 -19.36
N VAL A 106 -7.39 0.04 -18.46
CA VAL A 106 -6.65 -0.08 -17.19
C VAL A 106 -5.23 -0.60 -17.41
N LEU A 107 -5.03 -1.51 -18.37
CA LEU A 107 -3.69 -1.97 -18.71
C LEU A 107 -2.87 -0.82 -19.29
N ASP A 108 -3.40 -0.10 -20.27
CA ASP A 108 -2.72 1.02 -20.93
C ASP A 108 -2.41 2.14 -19.93
N LEU A 109 -3.35 2.46 -19.02
CA LEU A 109 -3.13 3.40 -17.91
C LEU A 109 -1.94 2.97 -17.05
N MET A 110 -1.89 1.70 -16.64
CA MET A 110 -0.83 1.21 -15.77
C MET A 110 0.51 1.07 -16.50
N THR A 111 0.49 0.77 -17.81
CA THR A 111 1.70 0.77 -18.66
C THR A 111 2.29 2.18 -18.72
N GLU A 112 1.52 3.19 -19.13
CA GLU A 112 2.02 4.57 -19.19
C GLU A 112 2.48 5.06 -17.81
N ALA A 113 1.77 4.71 -16.74
CA ALA A 113 2.21 5.03 -15.39
C ALA A 113 3.56 4.35 -15.06
N HIS A 114 3.74 3.09 -15.44
CA HIS A 114 5.02 2.39 -15.22
C HIS A 114 6.17 2.99 -16.04
N ASP A 115 5.92 3.38 -17.29
CA ASP A 115 6.90 4.03 -18.18
C ASP A 115 7.37 5.37 -17.60
N ARG A 116 6.43 6.17 -17.11
CA ARG A 116 6.68 7.51 -16.56
C ARG A 116 7.08 7.52 -15.09
N ALA A 117 7.06 6.38 -14.40
CA ALA A 117 7.17 6.33 -12.94
C ALA A 117 8.44 6.96 -12.37
N LEU A 118 9.54 6.94 -13.15
CA LEU A 118 10.87 7.42 -12.75
C LEU A 118 11.24 8.79 -13.33
N ASP A 119 10.37 9.37 -14.15
CA ASP A 119 10.53 10.70 -14.75
C ASP A 119 10.39 11.80 -13.69
N ASP A 120 11.03 12.94 -13.92
CA ASP A 120 10.91 14.11 -13.02
C ASP A 120 9.51 14.74 -13.06
N THR A 121 8.84 14.67 -14.22
CA THR A 121 7.48 15.18 -14.42
C THR A 121 6.53 14.06 -14.79
N ARG A 122 5.66 13.69 -13.85
CA ARG A 122 4.84 12.48 -13.95
C ARG A 122 3.37 12.82 -14.17
N PRO A 123 2.72 12.28 -15.21
CA PRO A 123 1.32 12.56 -15.44
C PRO A 123 0.48 11.87 -14.36
N SER A 124 -0.55 12.57 -13.87
CA SER A 124 -1.55 11.95 -12.99
C SER A 124 -2.38 10.92 -13.76
N ALA A 125 -3.00 9.95 -13.06
CA ALA A 125 -3.91 9.01 -13.71
C ALA A 125 -5.01 9.70 -14.52
N ARG A 126 -5.53 10.84 -14.04
CA ARG A 126 -6.53 11.63 -14.76
C ARG A 126 -5.95 12.22 -16.05
N ALA A 127 -4.70 12.67 -16.04
CA ALA A 127 -4.04 13.19 -17.23
C ALA A 127 -3.81 12.08 -18.27
N ILE A 128 -3.35 10.90 -17.84
CA ILE A 128 -3.21 9.72 -18.70
C ILE A 128 -4.57 9.32 -19.28
N LEU A 129 -5.58 9.17 -18.43
CA LEU A 129 -6.94 8.82 -18.85
C LEU A 129 -7.54 9.87 -19.79
N ARG A 130 -7.22 11.15 -19.64
CA ARG A 130 -7.72 12.21 -20.55
C ARG A 130 -7.28 11.94 -21.99
N GLN A 131 -6.05 11.45 -22.18
CA GLN A 131 -5.52 11.11 -23.50
C GLN A 131 -6.15 9.81 -24.04
N GLN A 132 -6.46 8.85 -23.17
CA GLN A 132 -7.00 7.55 -23.56
C GLN A 132 -8.51 7.57 -23.85
N VAL A 133 -9.29 8.27 -23.01
CA VAL A 133 -10.76 8.18 -23.00
C VAL A 133 -11.47 9.53 -23.17
N GLY A 134 -10.73 10.63 -23.26
CA GLY A 134 -11.26 11.99 -23.42
C GLY A 134 -11.48 12.74 -22.09
N GLU A 135 -11.79 14.04 -22.21
CA GLU A 135 -11.92 14.96 -21.07
C GLU A 135 -13.11 14.66 -20.15
N GLU A 136 -14.21 14.15 -20.72
CA GLU A 136 -15.45 13.97 -19.98
C GLU A 136 -15.38 12.78 -19.01
N ASP A 137 -14.77 11.68 -19.45
CA ASP A 137 -14.78 10.42 -18.70
C ASP A 137 -13.54 10.22 -17.83
N ALA A 138 -12.41 10.85 -18.16
CA ALA A 138 -11.19 10.72 -17.37
C ALA A 138 -11.34 11.08 -15.86
N PRO A 139 -12.02 12.18 -15.47
CA PRO A 139 -12.20 12.53 -14.06
C PRO A 139 -13.03 11.48 -13.32
N ARG A 140 -14.05 10.92 -13.98
CA ARG A 140 -14.94 9.91 -13.41
C ARG A 140 -14.17 8.60 -13.23
N LEU A 141 -13.54 8.10 -14.29
CA LEU A 141 -12.78 6.85 -14.23
C LEU A 141 -11.64 6.92 -13.20
N ALA A 142 -10.93 8.04 -13.13
CA ALA A 142 -9.84 8.24 -12.16
C ALA A 142 -10.26 8.03 -10.70
N THR A 143 -11.50 8.37 -10.34
CA THR A 143 -12.03 8.24 -8.96
C THR A 143 -12.68 6.88 -8.69
N THR A 144 -12.89 6.06 -9.73
CA THR A 144 -13.49 4.73 -9.59
C THR A 144 -12.46 3.64 -9.27
N LYS A 145 -12.92 2.63 -8.53
CA LYS A 145 -12.20 1.36 -8.40
C LYS A 145 -12.36 0.54 -9.67
N SER A 146 -11.28 -0.10 -10.10
CA SER A 146 -11.35 -1.11 -11.16
C SER A 146 -10.97 -2.48 -10.63
N ARG A 147 -11.78 -3.49 -10.97
CA ARG A 147 -11.45 -4.90 -10.76
C ARG A 147 -10.27 -5.38 -11.60
N HIS A 148 -9.91 -4.64 -12.65
CA HIS A 148 -8.88 -5.03 -13.62
C HIS A 148 -7.46 -4.64 -13.19
N LEU A 149 -7.31 -3.81 -12.15
CA LEU A 149 -6.00 -3.30 -11.71
C LEU A 149 -5.02 -4.43 -11.33
N LYS A 150 -5.51 -5.45 -10.64
CA LYS A 150 -4.71 -6.61 -10.23
C LYS A 150 -4.16 -7.37 -11.44
N SER A 151 -5.00 -7.59 -12.46
CA SER A 151 -4.59 -8.28 -13.68
C SER A 151 -3.58 -7.44 -14.48
N ALA A 152 -3.77 -6.13 -14.56
CA ALA A 152 -2.81 -5.23 -15.19
C ALA A 152 -1.44 -5.26 -14.47
N MET A 153 -1.42 -5.14 -13.14
CA MET A 153 -0.20 -5.22 -12.34
C MET A 153 0.54 -6.54 -12.48
N GLN A 154 -0.18 -7.65 -12.69
CA GLN A 154 0.42 -8.97 -12.97
C GLN A 154 1.03 -9.04 -14.36
N LYS A 155 0.36 -8.50 -15.38
CA LYS A 155 0.90 -8.44 -16.75
C LYS A 155 2.16 -7.58 -16.83
N LEU A 156 2.24 -6.55 -16.00
CA LEU A 156 3.40 -5.67 -15.89
C LEU A 156 4.41 -6.17 -14.83
N ALA A 157 4.40 -7.48 -14.52
CA ALA A 157 5.42 -8.13 -13.69
C ALA A 157 6.84 -7.81 -14.17
N ASP A 158 7.09 -7.95 -15.46
CA ASP A 158 8.41 -7.85 -16.05
C ASP A 158 8.85 -6.42 -16.44
N HIS A 159 8.03 -5.42 -16.16
CA HIS A 159 8.36 -4.03 -16.51
C HIS A 159 9.61 -3.55 -15.73
N PRO A 160 10.53 -2.76 -16.33
CA PRO A 160 11.75 -2.28 -15.67
C PRO A 160 11.51 -1.64 -14.28
N THR A 161 10.58 -0.69 -14.20
CA THR A 161 10.15 -0.06 -12.94
C THR A 161 9.67 -1.09 -11.91
N ALA A 162 8.95 -2.10 -12.38
CA ALA A 162 8.34 -3.09 -11.52
C ALA A 162 9.38 -4.11 -10.98
N ARG A 163 10.40 -4.43 -11.79
CA ARG A 163 11.59 -5.19 -11.36
C ARG A 163 12.45 -4.41 -10.36
N LEU A 164 12.62 -3.11 -10.57
CA LEU A 164 13.31 -2.23 -9.61
C LEU A 164 12.58 -2.19 -8.27
N MET A 165 11.25 -2.03 -8.29
CA MET A 165 10.45 -2.07 -7.07
C MET A 165 10.52 -3.42 -6.38
N GLU A 166 10.60 -4.52 -7.12
CA GLU A 166 10.72 -5.88 -6.54
C GLU A 166 12.10 -6.10 -5.92
N ALA A 167 13.17 -5.69 -6.59
CA ALA A 167 14.54 -5.77 -6.08
C ALA A 167 14.72 -5.03 -4.74
N GLU A 168 14.08 -3.86 -4.61
CA GLU A 168 14.12 -3.03 -3.40
C GLU A 168 13.00 -3.36 -2.38
N GLY A 169 12.25 -4.44 -2.60
CA GLY A 169 11.21 -4.90 -1.66
C GLY A 169 9.94 -4.04 -1.61
N MET A 170 9.74 -3.12 -2.55
CA MET A 170 8.59 -2.22 -2.67
C MET A 170 7.40 -2.79 -3.48
N ARG A 171 7.49 -4.06 -3.87
CA ARG A 171 6.48 -4.79 -4.65
C ARG A 171 6.10 -6.15 -4.04
N THR A 172 5.75 -6.19 -2.77
CA THR A 172 5.22 -7.40 -2.14
C THR A 172 3.76 -7.66 -2.53
N ALA A 173 3.25 -8.85 -2.22
CA ALA A 173 1.83 -9.18 -2.41
C ALA A 173 0.89 -8.20 -1.65
N ARG A 174 1.33 -7.70 -0.49
CA ARG A 174 0.60 -6.69 0.29
C ARG A 174 0.56 -5.36 -0.46
N ASP A 175 1.69 -4.96 -1.02
CA ASP A 175 1.82 -3.69 -1.75
C ASP A 175 0.95 -3.67 -3.00
N VAL A 176 0.99 -4.75 -3.78
CA VAL A 176 0.11 -4.93 -4.94
C VAL A 176 -1.36 -4.88 -4.49
N SER A 177 -1.70 -5.51 -3.36
CA SER A 177 -3.06 -5.47 -2.81
C SER A 177 -3.49 -4.06 -2.41
N GLU A 178 -2.61 -3.26 -1.81
CA GLU A 178 -2.89 -1.87 -1.43
C GLU A 178 -3.11 -0.97 -2.65
N ILE A 179 -2.25 -1.07 -3.67
CA ILE A 179 -2.43 -0.38 -4.96
C ILE A 179 -3.81 -0.78 -5.55
N CYS A 180 -4.13 -2.07 -5.59
CA CYS A 180 -5.38 -2.59 -6.14
C CYS A 180 -6.64 -2.23 -5.33
N LYS A 181 -6.50 -1.89 -4.04
CA LYS A 181 -7.60 -1.49 -3.16
C LYS A 181 -7.96 -0.02 -3.28
N SER A 182 -7.27 0.76 -4.11
CA SER A 182 -7.53 2.18 -4.29
C SER A 182 -8.30 2.47 -5.60
N SER A 183 -8.68 3.73 -5.83
CA SER A 183 -9.20 4.15 -7.15
C SER A 183 -8.09 4.10 -8.20
N LEU A 184 -8.41 4.23 -9.49
CA LEU A 184 -7.37 4.29 -10.54
C LEU A 184 -6.32 5.38 -10.27
N ALA A 185 -6.74 6.57 -9.82
CA ALA A 185 -5.84 7.63 -9.40
C ALA A 185 -5.01 7.28 -8.17
N GLY A 186 -5.63 6.65 -7.17
CA GLY A 186 -4.92 6.16 -5.99
C GLY A 186 -3.88 5.10 -6.34
N GLY A 187 -4.18 4.22 -7.32
CA GLY A 187 -3.30 3.14 -7.73
C GLY A 187 -2.04 3.67 -8.40
N VAL A 188 -2.20 4.62 -9.33
CA VAL A 188 -1.07 5.31 -9.98
C VAL A 188 -0.25 6.11 -8.98
N ALA A 189 -0.90 6.84 -8.06
CA ALA A 189 -0.18 7.60 -7.03
C ALA A 189 0.63 6.67 -6.09
N ALA A 190 0.03 5.56 -5.65
CA ALA A 190 0.71 4.56 -4.82
C ALA A 190 1.86 3.89 -5.57
N LEU A 191 1.70 3.64 -6.88
CA LEU A 191 2.78 3.14 -7.73
C LEU A 191 3.96 4.13 -7.75
N TYR A 192 3.69 5.42 -8.02
CA TYR A 192 4.74 6.45 -8.06
C TYR A 192 5.47 6.60 -6.72
N GLN A 193 4.74 6.65 -5.60
CA GLN A 193 5.35 6.73 -4.29
C GLN A 193 6.30 5.56 -4.03
N ARG A 194 5.90 4.35 -4.42
CA ARG A 194 6.73 3.16 -4.24
C ARG A 194 7.92 3.12 -5.19
N ALA A 195 7.75 3.60 -6.42
CA ALA A 195 8.84 3.78 -7.37
C ALA A 195 9.88 4.80 -6.86
N ASP A 196 9.44 5.90 -6.25
CA ASP A 196 10.34 6.90 -5.64
C ASP A 196 11.16 6.31 -4.50
N VAL A 197 10.51 5.56 -3.62
CA VAL A 197 11.18 4.89 -2.50
C VAL A 197 12.19 3.87 -3.03
N ALA A 198 11.80 3.05 -4.02
CA ALA A 198 12.72 2.09 -4.63
C ALA A 198 13.92 2.78 -5.30
N LYS A 199 13.71 3.87 -6.06
CA LYS A 199 14.79 4.67 -6.67
C LYS A 199 15.75 5.22 -5.60
N ARG A 200 15.21 5.69 -4.48
CA ARG A 200 16.01 6.21 -3.36
C ARG A 200 16.80 5.11 -2.66
N LEU A 201 16.21 3.93 -2.45
CA LEU A 201 16.88 2.80 -1.82
C LEU A 201 18.02 2.27 -2.69
N ALA A 202 17.79 2.14 -4.00
CA ALA A 202 18.82 1.77 -4.97
C ALA A 202 20.00 2.77 -4.96
N GLY A 203 19.72 4.07 -4.89
CA GLY A 203 20.79 5.07 -4.76
C GLY A 203 21.57 4.96 -3.45
N LEU A 204 20.90 4.64 -2.34
CA LEU A 204 21.56 4.46 -1.05
C LEU A 204 22.44 3.20 -1.02
N THR A 205 21.99 2.09 -1.58
CA THR A 205 22.78 0.85 -1.65
C THR A 205 24.04 1.04 -2.48
N ASP A 206 23.98 1.77 -3.59
CA ASP A 206 25.15 2.14 -4.39
C ASP A 206 26.14 3.01 -3.60
N THR A 207 25.66 4.05 -2.93
CA THR A 207 26.54 4.91 -2.11
C THR A 207 27.18 4.17 -0.94
N GLN A 208 26.46 3.23 -0.31
CA GLN A 208 27.01 2.39 0.76
C GLN A 208 28.11 1.46 0.23
N ALA A 209 27.94 0.91 -0.97
CA ALA A 209 28.96 0.08 -1.60
C ALA A 209 30.23 0.90 -1.94
N GLU A 210 30.07 2.14 -2.38
CA GLU A 210 31.19 3.05 -2.63
C GLU A 210 31.91 3.43 -1.33
N GLN A 211 31.17 3.84 -0.30
CA GLN A 211 31.73 4.13 1.03
C GLN A 211 32.46 2.92 1.64
N ALA A 212 31.93 1.70 1.48
CA ALA A 212 32.59 0.49 1.95
C ALA A 212 33.95 0.27 1.25
N ARG A 213 34.05 0.58 -0.05
CA ARG A 213 35.31 0.52 -0.80
C ARG A 213 36.30 1.58 -0.34
N GLU A 214 35.84 2.80 -0.10
CA GLU A 214 36.67 3.89 0.42
C GLU A 214 37.20 3.58 1.82
N ILE A 215 36.34 3.09 2.72
CA ILE A 215 36.74 2.69 4.07
C ILE A 215 37.77 1.57 4.01
N ALA A 216 37.58 0.57 3.14
CA ALA A 216 38.57 -0.51 2.97
C ALA A 216 39.92 0.03 2.47
N ALA A 217 39.91 0.98 1.53
CA ALA A 217 41.12 1.62 1.03
C ALA A 217 41.82 2.46 2.10
N LEU A 218 41.08 3.22 2.91
CA LEU A 218 41.62 4.01 4.02
C LEU A 218 42.20 3.13 5.12
N LYS A 219 41.50 2.04 5.51
CA LYS A 219 42.03 1.06 6.46
C LYS A 219 43.33 0.43 5.98
N ALA A 220 43.42 0.08 4.70
CA ALA A 220 44.66 -0.46 4.12
C ALA A 220 45.81 0.57 4.15
N ARG A 221 45.50 1.86 3.94
CA ARG A 221 46.50 2.94 4.06
C ARG A 221 46.95 3.15 5.52
N LEU A 222 46.04 3.11 6.48
CA LEU A 222 46.37 3.24 7.91
C LEU A 222 47.31 2.12 8.37
N VAL A 223 46.99 0.86 8.06
CA VAL A 223 47.87 -0.28 8.39
C VAL A 223 49.26 -0.12 7.76
N ALA A 224 49.34 0.39 6.52
CA ALA A 224 50.62 0.66 5.87
C ALA A 224 51.41 1.83 6.50
N LEU A 225 50.73 2.77 7.16
CA LEU A 225 51.38 3.87 7.88
C LEU A 225 51.81 3.43 9.27
N GLU A 226 50.96 2.71 10.01
CA GLU A 226 51.27 2.11 11.31
C GLU A 226 52.50 1.22 11.20
N THR A 227 52.54 0.30 10.24
CA THR A 227 53.73 -0.54 9.99
C THR A 227 55.01 0.24 9.69
N ARG A 228 54.92 1.39 9.01
CA ARG A 228 56.10 2.25 8.80
C ARG A 228 56.52 2.97 10.06
N GLN A 229 55.54 3.39 10.87
CA GLN A 229 55.77 4.05 12.14
C GLN A 229 56.39 3.07 13.13
N ASP A 230 55.90 1.84 13.25
CA ASP A 230 56.47 0.79 14.09
C ASP A 230 57.95 0.52 13.75
N VAL A 231 58.27 0.45 12.45
CA VAL A 231 59.66 0.31 11.99
C VAL A 231 60.49 1.53 12.40
N ALA A 232 59.97 2.75 12.23
CA ALA A 232 60.69 3.96 12.63
C ALA A 232 60.89 4.06 14.15
N GLU A 233 59.89 3.68 14.96
CA GLU A 233 59.93 3.69 16.42
C GLU A 233 60.85 2.61 16.99
N SER A 234 61.03 1.48 16.28
CA SER A 234 62.03 0.47 16.63
C SER A 234 63.49 0.95 16.47
N GLY A 235 63.70 2.14 15.90
CA GLY A 235 65.02 2.73 15.66
C GLY A 235 65.78 2.09 14.49
N GLU A 236 65.20 1.10 13.80
CA GLU A 236 65.78 0.48 12.62
C GLU A 236 65.35 1.20 11.33
N HIS A 237 66.30 1.52 10.46
CA HIS A 237 65.96 2.04 9.13
C HIS A 237 65.36 0.91 8.28
N TRP A 238 64.20 1.13 7.65
CA TRP A 238 63.48 0.10 6.90
C TRP A 238 64.29 -0.58 5.78
N HIS A 239 65.32 0.11 5.24
CA HIS A 239 66.27 -0.48 4.29
C HIS A 239 67.03 -1.67 4.89
N ASP A 240 67.42 -1.58 6.16
CA ASP A 240 68.24 -2.61 6.82
C ASP A 240 67.38 -3.82 7.17
N VAL A 241 66.14 -3.59 7.63
CA VAL A 241 65.11 -4.63 7.78
C VAL A 241 64.86 -5.36 6.46
N ALA A 242 64.70 -4.61 5.36
CA ALA A 242 64.48 -5.17 4.03
C ALA A 242 65.66 -6.02 3.54
N LYS A 243 66.90 -5.62 3.82
CA LYS A 243 68.11 -6.38 3.48
C LYS A 243 68.20 -7.67 4.30
N ARG A 244 68.00 -7.59 5.61
CA ARG A 244 68.03 -8.73 6.54
C ARG A 244 66.99 -9.79 6.15
N MET A 245 65.73 -9.37 5.98
CA MET A 245 64.68 -10.27 5.52
C MET A 245 64.98 -10.88 4.15
N ARG A 246 65.64 -10.13 3.25
CA ARG A 246 66.03 -10.67 1.93
C ARG A 246 67.13 -11.73 2.04
N SER A 247 68.14 -11.52 2.89
CA SER A 247 69.17 -12.54 3.15
C SER A 247 68.61 -13.79 3.82
N GLU A 248 67.52 -13.66 4.59
CA GLU A 248 66.77 -14.77 5.19
C GLU A 248 65.84 -15.49 4.19
N GLY A 249 65.80 -15.05 2.93
CA GLY A 249 65.02 -15.68 1.85
C GLY A 249 63.60 -15.15 1.69
N ALA A 250 63.20 -14.08 2.39
CA ALA A 250 61.87 -13.51 2.23
C ALA A 250 61.62 -12.99 0.80
N THR A 251 60.37 -13.15 0.34
CA THR A 251 59.94 -12.62 -0.96
C THR A 251 59.76 -11.10 -0.89
N TYR A 252 59.88 -10.41 -2.03
CA TYR A 252 59.65 -8.95 -2.10
C TYR A 252 58.27 -8.53 -1.57
N GLY A 253 57.25 -9.37 -1.76
CA GLY A 253 55.91 -9.14 -1.23
C GLY A 253 55.84 -9.22 0.29
N SER A 254 56.54 -10.19 0.89
CA SER A 254 56.62 -10.34 2.34
C SER A 254 57.35 -9.16 2.99
N ILE A 255 58.45 -8.69 2.36
CA ILE A 255 59.22 -7.54 2.84
C ILE A 255 58.40 -6.24 2.74
N ALA A 256 57.67 -6.05 1.64
CA ALA A 256 56.77 -4.91 1.45
C ALA A 256 55.68 -4.84 2.52
N LYS A 257 55.10 -5.99 2.89
CA LYS A 257 54.13 -6.07 3.99
C LYS A 257 54.76 -5.74 5.35
N ALA A 258 55.93 -6.31 5.65
CA ALA A 258 56.60 -6.14 6.94
C ALA A 258 57.13 -4.71 7.18
N THR A 259 57.51 -4.01 6.11
CA THR A 259 58.05 -2.64 6.19
C THR A 259 57.02 -1.55 5.87
N GLY A 260 55.80 -1.92 5.49
CA GLY A 260 54.77 -1.01 5.01
C GLY A 260 55.10 -0.30 3.68
N GLN A 261 56.16 -0.70 2.98
CA GLN A 261 56.62 -0.06 1.74
C GLN A 261 55.98 -0.66 0.49
N LYS A 262 55.92 0.11 -0.61
CA LYS A 262 55.45 -0.41 -1.90
C LYS A 262 56.45 -1.45 -2.44
N LEU A 263 55.93 -2.50 -3.08
CA LEU A 263 56.72 -3.59 -3.67
C LEU A 263 57.87 -3.08 -4.57
N ASP A 264 57.58 -2.12 -5.44
CA ASP A 264 58.58 -1.59 -6.38
C ASP A 264 59.65 -0.75 -5.67
N THR A 265 59.29 -0.06 -4.59
CA THR A 265 60.25 0.65 -3.73
C THR A 265 61.22 -0.34 -3.08
N VAL A 266 60.70 -1.46 -2.56
CA VAL A 266 61.51 -2.54 -1.97
C VAL A 266 62.43 -3.18 -3.01
N LYS A 267 61.90 -3.52 -4.19
CA LYS A 267 62.70 -4.07 -5.30
C LYS A 267 63.84 -3.14 -5.69
N LYS A 268 63.56 -1.85 -5.84
CA LYS A 268 64.57 -0.83 -6.20
C LYS A 268 65.68 -0.74 -5.15
N VAL A 269 65.35 -0.71 -3.86
CA VAL A 269 66.34 -0.64 -2.77
C VAL A 269 67.21 -1.89 -2.70
N ILE A 270 66.61 -3.08 -2.79
CA ILE A 270 67.35 -4.34 -2.76
C ILE A 270 68.23 -4.50 -4.01
N SER A 271 67.73 -4.12 -5.19
CA SER A 271 68.49 -4.20 -6.44
C SER A 271 69.71 -3.28 -6.47
N ARG A 272 69.65 -2.13 -5.77
CA ARG A 272 70.75 -1.17 -5.64
C ARG A 272 71.78 -1.55 -4.57
N SER A 273 71.48 -2.55 -3.74
CA SER A 273 72.35 -3.02 -2.66
C SER A 273 73.09 -4.32 -3.00
N LYS A 274 72.97 -4.79 -4.25
CA LYS A 274 73.89 -5.77 -4.86
C LYS A 274 75.09 -5.02 -5.42
#